data_AF-A0A1V3R2L8-F1
#
_entry.id   AF-A0A1V3R2L8-F1
#
_cell.length_a   1.000
_cell.length_b   1.000
_cell.length_c   1.000
_cell.angle_alpha   90.00
_cell.angle_beta   90.00
_cell.angle_gamma   90.00
#
_symmetry.space_group_name_H-M   'P 1'
#
loop_
_entity.id
_entity.type
_entity.pdbx_description
1 polymer ?
#
loop_
_entity_poly.entity_id
_entity_poly.type
_entity_poly.pdbx_seq_one_letter_code
_entity_poly.pdbx_strand_id
1 'polypeptide(L)'
;MVLIGTNGTCLSNETISNIKCPNCNFHSSINYKIFTRYTSLTLIPLFPVGNIVHIECNNCSKEIDFEDLDENTKIKLIDENKKTNQRRPIWLFSGIIILVCFIIYYFFSLYQTDNETKVLVRTPAFGDIYNLKSSNGYYSTMRIDKVTKDSVYTTQNDYKVYLQSEVKEIDKTENYTNSKISYSKKDLLKLFDNDEIVAITRK
;
A
#
# COMPACT_ATOMS: atom_id res chain seq x y z
N MET A 1 -3.62 -17.89 1.90
CA MET A 1 -3.09 -18.21 0.55
C MET A 1 -3.33 -17.00 -0.34
N VAL A 2 -2.27 -16.40 -0.89
CA VAL A 2 -2.41 -15.28 -1.82
C VAL A 2 -2.60 -15.87 -3.22
N LEU A 3 -3.77 -15.63 -3.82
CA LEU A 3 -4.07 -16.07 -5.18
C LEU A 3 -3.77 -14.91 -6.12
N ILE A 4 -2.84 -15.10 -7.04
CA ILE A 4 -2.53 -14.13 -8.09
C ILE A 4 -3.13 -14.68 -9.38
N GLY A 5 -4.03 -13.92 -9.98
CA GLY A 5 -4.77 -14.38 -11.15
C GLY A 5 -5.09 -13.24 -12.11
N THR A 6 -5.24 -13.58 -13.39
CA THR A 6 -5.74 -12.66 -14.41
C THR A 6 -7.22 -12.93 -14.65
N ASN A 7 -8.05 -11.91 -14.44
CA ASN A 7 -9.49 -11.97 -14.66
C ASN A 7 -9.87 -11.04 -15.81
N GLY A 8 -11.04 -11.26 -16.41
CA GLY A 8 -11.58 -10.42 -17.47
C GLY A 8 -12.92 -9.81 -17.05
N THR A 9 -13.13 -8.53 -17.37
CA THR A 9 -14.46 -7.89 -17.27
C THR A 9 -14.90 -7.43 -18.66
N CYS A 10 -16.19 -7.61 -18.96
CA CYS A 10 -16.77 -7.16 -20.22
C CYS A 10 -16.91 -5.63 -20.18
N LEU A 11 -16.28 -4.94 -21.14
CA LEU A 11 -16.41 -3.50 -21.34
C LEU A 11 -17.59 -3.15 -22.24
N SER A 12 -17.83 -3.94 -23.27
CA SER A 12 -18.89 -3.70 -24.25
C SER A 12 -19.31 -4.97 -24.96
N ASN A 13 -20.57 -4.96 -25.40
CA ASN A 13 -21.18 -6.01 -26.19
C ASN A 13 -22.04 -5.32 -27.25
N GLU A 14 -21.55 -5.31 -28.48
CA GLU A 14 -22.13 -4.55 -29.59
C GLU A 14 -22.29 -5.44 -30.81
N THR A 15 -23.15 -5.03 -31.74
CA THR A 15 -23.47 -5.78 -32.95
C THR A 15 -23.30 -4.89 -34.17
N ILE A 16 -22.52 -5.36 -35.14
CA ILE A 16 -22.34 -4.68 -36.43
C ILE A 16 -23.05 -5.49 -37.50
N SER A 17 -23.81 -4.80 -38.35
CA SER A 17 -24.58 -5.43 -39.43
C SER A 17 -23.86 -5.36 -40.77
N ASN A 18 -24.23 -6.27 -41.68
CA ASN A 18 -23.77 -6.30 -43.06
C ASN A 18 -22.23 -6.47 -43.21
N ILE A 19 -21.69 -7.45 -42.50
CA ILE A 19 -20.30 -7.88 -42.64
C ILE A 19 -20.27 -9.24 -43.33
N LYS A 20 -19.32 -9.42 -44.26
CA LYS A 20 -19.05 -10.70 -44.89
C LYS A 20 -18.24 -11.57 -43.92
N CYS A 21 -18.82 -12.68 -43.47
CA CYS A 21 -18.11 -13.61 -42.59
C CYS A 21 -17.03 -14.41 -43.37
N PRO A 22 -15.78 -14.50 -42.88
CA PRO A 22 -14.72 -15.26 -43.56
C PRO A 22 -14.97 -16.77 -43.57
N ASN A 23 -15.73 -17.28 -42.60
CA ASN A 23 -15.98 -18.71 -42.45
C ASN A 23 -17.22 -19.21 -43.23
N CYS A 24 -18.32 -18.44 -43.30
CA CYS A 24 -19.53 -18.86 -44.02
C CYS A 24 -19.78 -18.09 -45.32
N ASN A 25 -18.95 -17.09 -45.65
CA ASN A 25 -19.05 -16.22 -46.82
C ASN A 25 -20.39 -15.49 -47.01
N PHE A 26 -21.24 -15.49 -45.99
CA PHE A 26 -22.55 -14.82 -46.00
C PHE A 26 -22.47 -13.43 -45.37
N HIS A 27 -23.25 -12.49 -45.91
CA HIS A 27 -23.43 -11.18 -45.30
C HIS A 27 -24.36 -11.32 -44.10
N SER A 28 -23.84 -11.11 -42.90
CA SER A 28 -24.58 -11.27 -41.65
C SER A 28 -24.18 -10.20 -40.64
N SER A 29 -24.91 -10.14 -39.53
CA SER A 29 -24.46 -9.38 -38.37
C SER A 29 -23.42 -10.17 -37.59
N ILE A 30 -22.48 -9.44 -36.99
CA ILE A 30 -21.44 -9.98 -36.13
C ILE A 30 -21.58 -9.31 -34.76
N ASN A 31 -21.58 -10.12 -33.71
CA ASN A 31 -21.53 -9.65 -32.33
C ASN A 31 -20.07 -9.57 -31.91
N TYR A 32 -19.64 -8.43 -31.40
CA TYR A 32 -18.30 -8.28 -30.86
C TYR A 32 -18.36 -7.85 -29.40
N LYS A 33 -17.54 -8.52 -28.58
CA LYS A 33 -17.43 -8.28 -27.14
C LYS A 33 -16.00 -7.90 -26.81
N ILE A 34 -15.82 -6.80 -26.10
CA ILE A 34 -14.49 -6.35 -25.66
C ILE A 34 -14.36 -6.63 -24.18
N PHE A 35 -13.34 -7.40 -23.81
CA PHE A 35 -13.01 -7.72 -22.43
C PHE A 35 -11.71 -7.03 -22.04
N THR A 36 -11.69 -6.36 -20.90
CA THR A 36 -10.43 -5.92 -20.28
C THR A 36 -9.95 -6.96 -19.31
N ARG A 37 -8.73 -7.46 -19.53
CA ARG A 37 -7.99 -8.27 -18.57
C ARG A 37 -7.36 -7.40 -17.52
N TYR A 38 -7.40 -7.85 -16.28
CA TYR A 38 -6.72 -7.21 -15.17
C TYR A 38 -6.07 -8.24 -14.26
N THR A 39 -4.95 -7.85 -13.67
CA THR A 39 -4.30 -8.65 -12.63
C THR A 39 -5.02 -8.39 -11.33
N SER A 40 -5.34 -9.46 -10.62
CA SER A 40 -5.98 -9.42 -9.31
C SER A 40 -5.11 -10.10 -8.27
N LEU A 41 -5.15 -9.56 -7.05
CA LEU A 41 -4.58 -10.18 -5.87
C LEU A 41 -5.74 -10.57 -4.97
N THR A 42 -5.90 -11.88 -4.80
CA THR A 42 -7.05 -12.60 -4.23
C THR A 42 -8.37 -12.27 -4.91
N LEU A 43 -8.93 -11.10 -4.63
CA LEU A 43 -10.21 -10.62 -5.17
C LEU A 43 -10.14 -9.16 -5.65
N ILE A 44 -9.05 -8.44 -5.33
CA ILE A 44 -8.92 -7.01 -5.60
C ILE A 44 -8.19 -6.81 -6.93
N PRO A 45 -8.77 -6.09 -7.91
CA PRO A 45 -8.07 -5.74 -9.13
C PRO A 45 -6.96 -4.72 -8.83
N LEU A 46 -5.76 -5.01 -9.32
CA LEU A 46 -4.58 -4.16 -9.15
C LEU A 46 -4.43 -3.19 -10.32
N PHE A 47 -4.36 -3.73 -11.54
CA PHE A 47 -4.21 -2.92 -12.76
C PHE A 47 -4.70 -3.68 -14.00
N PRO A 48 -5.18 -2.95 -15.03
CA PRO A 48 -5.50 -3.53 -16.32
C PRO A 48 -4.21 -3.91 -17.08
N VAL A 49 -4.21 -5.10 -17.68
CA VAL A 49 -3.07 -5.65 -18.45
C VAL A 49 -3.26 -5.45 -19.95
N GLY A 50 -4.49 -5.57 -20.44
CA GLY A 50 -4.79 -5.47 -21.86
C GLY A 50 -6.26 -5.76 -22.17
N ASN A 51 -6.63 -5.62 -23.43
CA ASN A 51 -7.97 -5.93 -23.91
C ASN A 51 -7.92 -7.18 -24.81
N ILE A 52 -8.96 -8.00 -24.75
CA ILE A 52 -9.25 -9.08 -25.69
C ILE A 52 -10.56 -8.73 -26.40
N VAL A 53 -10.65 -8.99 -27.69
CA VAL A 53 -11.88 -8.85 -28.47
C VAL A 53 -12.33 -10.24 -28.89
N HIS A 54 -13.57 -10.60 -28.57
CA HIS A 54 -14.22 -11.81 -29.05
C HIS A 54 -15.26 -11.42 -30.10
N ILE A 55 -15.17 -12.03 -31.28
CA ILE A 55 -16.00 -11.68 -32.44
C ILE A 55 -16.73 -12.95 -32.88
N GLU A 56 -18.06 -12.92 -32.88
CA GLU A 56 -18.90 -14.07 -33.19
C GLU A 56 -19.87 -13.75 -34.33
N CYS A 57 -19.89 -14.60 -35.36
CA CYS A 57 -20.85 -14.47 -36.46
C CYS A 57 -22.25 -14.93 -36.02
N ASN A 58 -23.27 -14.08 -36.20
CA ASN A 58 -24.63 -14.41 -35.80
C ASN A 58 -25.30 -15.50 -36.69
N ASN A 59 -24.74 -15.78 -37.87
CA ASN A 59 -25.27 -16.76 -38.82
C ASN A 59 -24.67 -18.17 -38.65
N CYS A 60 -23.37 -18.26 -38.34
CA CYS A 60 -22.68 -19.56 -38.20
C CYS A 60 -22.14 -19.84 -36.81
N SER A 61 -22.30 -18.90 -35.87
CA SER A 61 -21.87 -18.98 -34.47
C SER A 61 -20.40 -19.37 -34.28
N LYS A 62 -19.57 -19.13 -35.30
CA LYS A 62 -18.12 -19.32 -35.20
C LYS A 62 -17.46 -18.04 -34.72
N GLU A 63 -16.49 -18.23 -33.83
CA GLU A 63 -15.54 -17.18 -33.44
C GLU A 63 -14.65 -16.85 -34.64
N ILE A 64 -14.42 -15.56 -34.83
CA ILE A 64 -13.60 -15.01 -35.92
C ILE A 64 -12.45 -14.26 -35.28
N ASP A 65 -11.22 -14.59 -35.66
CA ASP A 65 -10.06 -13.83 -35.23
C ASP A 65 -10.06 -12.45 -35.90
N PHE A 66 -9.64 -11.43 -35.15
CA PHE A 66 -9.61 -10.07 -35.67
C PHE A 66 -8.70 -9.96 -36.91
N GLU A 67 -7.62 -10.73 -36.96
CA GLU A 67 -6.69 -10.81 -38.08
C GLU A 67 -7.33 -11.33 -39.37
N ASP A 68 -8.34 -12.20 -39.28
CA ASP A 68 -9.00 -12.86 -40.43
C ASP A 68 -10.08 -12.00 -41.09
N LEU A 69 -10.41 -10.85 -40.50
CA LEU A 69 -11.38 -9.91 -41.05
C LEU A 69 -10.79 -9.09 -42.23
N ASP A 70 -11.65 -8.72 -43.17
CA ASP A 70 -11.28 -7.80 -44.24
C ASP A 70 -10.95 -6.40 -43.71
N GLU A 71 -10.08 -5.67 -44.42
CA GLU A 71 -9.61 -4.35 -43.98
C GLU A 71 -10.74 -3.34 -43.77
N ASN A 72 -11.80 -3.39 -44.58
CA ASN A 72 -12.93 -2.46 -44.46
C ASN A 72 -13.73 -2.74 -43.19
N THR A 73 -13.94 -4.01 -42.83
CA THR A 73 -14.59 -4.40 -41.58
C THR A 73 -13.74 -4.06 -40.37
N LYS A 74 -12.41 -4.26 -40.43
CA LYS A 74 -11.48 -3.85 -39.36
C LYS A 74 -11.57 -2.36 -39.08
N ILE A 75 -11.59 -1.53 -40.12
CA ILE A 75 -11.71 -0.07 -39.98
C ILE A 75 -13.05 0.31 -39.34
N LYS A 76 -14.16 -0.32 -39.74
CA LYS A 76 -15.48 -0.09 -39.14
C LYS A 76 -15.51 -0.45 -37.66
N LEU A 77 -14.95 -1.60 -37.27
CA LEU A 77 -14.84 -2.03 -35.87
C LEU A 77 -14.02 -1.04 -35.03
N ILE A 78 -12.91 -0.55 -35.56
CA ILE A 78 -12.06 0.44 -34.87
C ILE A 78 -12.79 1.78 -34.70
N ASP A 79 -13.50 2.23 -35.73
CA ASP A 79 -14.26 3.48 -35.70
C ASP A 79 -15.44 3.43 -34.73
N GLU A 80 -16.19 2.33 -34.72
CA GLU A 80 -17.29 2.11 -33.77
C GLU A 80 -16.77 2.03 -32.32
N ASN A 81 -15.69 1.28 -32.08
CA ASN A 81 -15.07 1.20 -30.75
C ASN A 81 -14.56 2.57 -30.24
N LYS A 82 -13.98 3.39 -31.13
CA LYS A 82 -13.58 4.77 -30.77
C LYS A 82 -14.78 5.64 -30.40
N LYS A 83 -15.91 5.47 -31.10
CA LYS A 83 -17.16 6.21 -30.83
C LYS A 83 -17.78 5.81 -29.50
N THR A 84 -17.70 4.54 -29.09
CA THR A 84 -18.26 4.08 -27.82
C THR A 84 -17.47 4.45 -26.57
N ASN A 85 -16.39 5.24 -26.69
CA ASN A 85 -15.65 5.87 -25.57
C ASN A 85 -15.51 4.93 -24.36
N GLN A 86 -15.00 3.72 -24.61
CA GLN A 86 -14.89 2.66 -23.63
C GLN A 86 -13.86 3.03 -22.56
N ARG A 87 -14.30 3.81 -21.58
CA ARG A 87 -13.51 4.17 -20.41
C ARG A 87 -13.29 2.93 -19.58
N ARG A 88 -12.03 2.66 -19.25
CA ARG A 88 -11.68 1.58 -18.32
C ARG A 88 -12.36 1.86 -16.97
N PRO A 89 -13.06 0.89 -16.37
CA PRO A 89 -13.72 1.10 -15.10
C PRO A 89 -12.68 1.43 -14.02
N ILE A 90 -12.90 2.54 -13.29
CA ILE A 90 -11.96 3.07 -12.29
C ILE A 90 -11.68 2.04 -11.18
N TRP A 91 -12.63 1.14 -10.93
CA TRP A 91 -12.49 0.05 -9.96
C TRP A 91 -11.30 -0.88 -10.26
N LEU A 92 -10.84 -0.97 -11.52
CA LEU A 92 -9.65 -1.76 -11.89
C LEU A 92 -8.34 -1.28 -11.24
N PHE A 93 -8.33 -0.06 -10.71
CA PHE A 93 -7.19 0.54 -10.01
C PHE A 93 -7.36 0.52 -8.49
N SER A 94 -8.41 -0.11 -7.96
CA SER A 94 -8.72 -0.08 -6.52
C SER A 94 -7.55 -0.60 -5.66
N GLY A 95 -6.86 -1.65 -6.09
CA GLY A 95 -5.71 -2.17 -5.36
C GLY A 95 -4.53 -1.20 -5.30
N ILE A 96 -4.26 -0.45 -6.37
CA ILE A 96 -3.22 0.60 -6.37
C ILE A 96 -3.63 1.76 -5.46
N ILE A 97 -4.90 2.17 -5.51
CA ILE A 97 -5.41 3.26 -4.66
C ILE A 97 -5.24 2.89 -3.19
N ILE A 98 -5.62 1.66 -2.80
CA ILE A 98 -5.46 1.16 -1.43
C ILE A 98 -3.98 1.18 -1.03
N LEU A 99 -3.09 0.70 -1.88
CA LEU A 99 -1.64 0.69 -1.63
C LEU A 99 -1.10 2.11 -1.41
N VAL A 100 -1.47 3.07 -2.26
CA VAL A 100 -1.08 4.47 -2.12
C VAL A 100 -1.59 5.07 -0.82
N CYS A 101 -2.85 4.81 -0.45
CA CYS A 101 -3.41 5.25 0.83
C CYS A 101 -2.62 4.69 2.03
N PHE A 102 -2.22 3.42 1.99
CA PHE A 102 -1.39 2.83 3.05
C PHE A 102 -0.02 3.51 3.16
N ILE A 103 0.62 3.81 2.03
CA ILE A 103 1.91 4.53 2.01
C ILE A 103 1.75 5.93 2.63
N ILE A 104 0.72 6.69 2.23
CA ILE A 104 0.45 8.02 2.77
C ILE A 104 0.20 7.96 4.28
N TYR A 105 -0.62 7.00 4.73
CA TYR A 105 -0.90 6.79 6.14
C TYR A 105 0.38 6.46 6.94
N TYR A 106 1.23 5.58 6.39
CA TYR A 106 2.50 5.22 7.01
C TYR A 106 3.40 6.45 7.21
N PHE A 107 3.59 7.28 6.17
CA PHE A 107 4.37 8.51 6.31
C PHE A 107 3.75 9.49 7.29
N PHE A 108 2.43 9.69 7.25
CA PHE A 108 1.73 10.56 8.20
C PHE A 108 1.94 10.10 9.66
N SER A 109 1.87 8.79 9.91
CA SER A 109 2.14 8.21 11.23
C SER A 109 3.58 8.45 11.70
N LEU A 110 4.56 8.39 10.81
CA LEU A 110 5.96 8.71 11.16
C LEU A 110 6.11 10.18 11.55
N TYR A 111 5.60 11.10 10.73
CA TYR A 111 5.67 12.54 11.00
C TYR A 111 4.99 12.94 12.32
N GLN A 112 3.86 12.32 12.65
CA GLN A 112 3.16 12.58 13.91
C GLN A 112 3.99 12.13 15.11
N THR A 113 4.60 10.94 15.03
CA THR A 113 5.42 10.36 16.10
C THR A 113 6.65 11.22 16.41
N ASP A 114 7.32 11.74 15.37
CA ASP A 114 8.49 12.61 15.53
C ASP A 114 8.13 13.93 16.23
N ASN A 115 6.99 14.53 15.83
CA ASN A 115 6.49 15.76 16.44
C ASN A 115 6.13 15.57 17.91
N GLU A 116 5.44 14.49 18.25
CA GLU A 116 5.11 14.14 19.64
C GLU A 116 6.38 13.92 20.47
N THR A 117 7.32 13.12 19.97
CA THR A 117 8.59 12.85 20.66
C THR A 117 9.38 14.14 20.91
N LYS A 118 9.43 15.05 19.94
CA LYS A 118 10.08 16.36 20.06
C LYS A 118 9.45 17.27 21.13
N VAL A 119 8.14 17.17 21.35
CA VAL A 119 7.45 17.90 22.42
C VAL A 119 7.71 17.23 23.78
N LEU A 120 7.63 15.90 23.83
CA LEU A 120 7.81 15.11 25.06
C LEU A 120 9.23 15.20 25.60
N VAL A 121 10.27 15.18 24.75
CA VAL A 121 11.66 15.31 25.20
C VAL A 121 11.94 16.66 25.89
N ARG A 122 11.25 17.72 25.46
CA ARG A 122 11.35 19.07 26.05
C ARG A 122 10.57 19.20 27.36
N THR A 123 9.59 18.32 27.58
CA THR A 123 8.68 18.34 28.72
C THR A 123 8.68 17.00 29.46
N PRO A 124 9.85 16.51 29.94
CA PRO A 124 9.93 15.21 30.60
C PRO A 124 9.03 15.19 31.84
N ALA A 125 8.32 14.08 32.03
CA ALA A 125 7.40 13.86 33.13
C ALA A 125 7.71 12.54 33.84
N PHE A 126 7.24 12.42 35.09
CA PHE A 126 7.32 11.17 35.83
C PHE A 126 6.58 10.06 35.08
N GLY A 127 7.21 8.88 34.98
CA GLY A 127 6.62 7.72 34.34
C GLY A 127 6.82 7.63 32.83
N ASP A 128 7.38 8.65 32.18
CA ASP A 128 7.72 8.58 30.75
C ASP A 128 8.71 7.45 30.48
N ILE A 129 8.53 6.75 29.36
CA ILE A 129 9.40 5.67 28.90
C ILE A 129 10.05 6.10 27.59
N TYR A 130 11.36 6.20 27.59
CA TYR A 130 12.18 6.62 26.47
C TYR A 130 12.78 5.39 25.80
N ASN A 131 12.53 5.22 24.51
CA ASN A 131 13.12 4.17 23.71
C ASN A 131 14.48 4.61 23.21
N LEU A 132 15.51 3.89 23.64
CA LEU A 132 16.90 4.20 23.37
C LEU A 132 17.46 3.32 22.26
N LYS A 133 18.27 3.91 21.39
CA LYS A 133 19.10 3.22 20.39
C LYS A 133 20.57 3.35 20.78
N SER A 134 21.20 2.22 21.00
CA SER A 134 22.64 2.14 21.27
C SER A 134 23.44 2.21 19.96
N SER A 135 24.69 2.69 20.03
CA SER A 135 25.61 2.78 18.88
C SER A 135 25.90 1.43 18.22
N ASN A 136 25.79 0.33 18.97
CA ASN A 136 25.95 -1.04 18.48
C ASN A 136 24.68 -1.60 17.79
N GLY A 137 23.65 -0.77 17.58
CA GLY A 137 22.41 -1.14 16.87
C GLY A 137 21.32 -1.78 17.72
N TYR A 138 21.58 -2.02 19.01
CA TYR A 138 20.58 -2.56 19.93
C TYR A 138 19.66 -1.47 20.48
N TYR A 139 18.46 -1.86 20.85
CA TYR A 139 17.46 -0.99 21.46
C TYR A 139 17.21 -1.38 22.92
N SER A 140 16.85 -0.40 23.73
CA SER A 140 16.46 -0.59 25.14
C SER A 140 15.46 0.50 25.54
N THR A 141 15.08 0.54 26.81
CA THR A 141 14.26 1.62 27.36
C THR A 141 14.86 2.21 28.62
N MET A 142 14.49 3.44 28.92
CA MET A 142 14.66 4.02 30.25
C MET A 142 13.36 4.66 30.72
N ARG A 143 13.06 4.53 32.01
CA ARG A 143 11.89 5.15 32.63
C ARG A 143 12.31 6.37 33.45
N ILE A 144 11.53 7.43 33.39
CA ILE A 144 11.72 8.62 34.21
C ILE A 144 11.11 8.40 35.61
N ASP A 145 11.94 8.42 36.65
CA ASP A 145 11.49 8.24 38.04
C ASP A 145 11.36 9.57 38.80
N LYS A 146 12.05 10.63 38.36
CA LYS A 146 11.94 11.96 38.96
C LYS A 146 12.40 13.05 38.01
N VAL A 147 11.67 14.17 37.99
CA VAL A 147 12.04 15.38 37.24
C VAL A 147 12.28 16.51 38.22
N THR A 148 13.40 17.22 38.08
CA THR A 148 13.69 18.45 38.82
C THR A 148 13.75 19.64 37.86
N LYS A 149 14.17 20.81 38.36
CA LYS A 149 14.27 22.03 37.55
C LYS A 149 15.16 21.82 36.33
N ASP A 150 16.35 21.24 36.53
CA ASP A 150 17.40 21.15 35.50
C ASP A 150 17.81 19.72 35.15
N SER A 151 17.37 18.72 35.92
CA SER A 151 17.79 17.33 35.77
C SER A 151 16.62 16.35 35.80
N VAL A 152 16.87 15.17 35.25
CA VAL A 152 15.93 14.06 35.18
C VAL A 152 16.64 12.80 35.67
N TYR A 153 16.00 12.07 36.57
CA TYR A 153 16.49 10.82 37.12
C TYR A 153 15.74 9.67 36.47
N THR A 154 16.48 8.68 36.02
CA THR A 154 15.98 7.57 35.21
C THR A 154 16.45 6.24 35.76
N THR A 155 15.66 5.20 35.51
CA THR A 155 16.08 3.80 35.65
C THR A 155 16.13 3.18 34.27
N GLN A 156 17.29 2.64 33.91
CA GLN A 156 17.53 1.93 32.65
C GLN A 156 16.92 0.54 32.73
N ASN A 157 16.50 0.03 31.57
CA ASN A 157 16.07 -1.36 31.44
C ASN A 157 17.28 -2.29 31.42
N ASP A 158 17.18 -3.41 32.13
CA ASP A 158 18.26 -4.39 32.23
C ASP A 158 18.46 -5.19 30.93
N TYR A 159 17.50 -5.13 30.00
CA TYR A 159 17.51 -5.87 28.74
C TYR A 159 17.68 -4.97 27.52
N LYS A 160 18.14 -5.60 26.45
CA LYS A 160 18.28 -5.00 25.12
C LYS A 160 17.71 -5.93 24.07
N VAL A 161 17.17 -5.36 23.01
CA VAL A 161 16.57 -6.08 21.87
C VAL A 161 17.21 -5.63 20.55
N TYR A 162 17.02 -6.41 19.50
CA TYR A 162 17.61 -6.11 18.19
C TYR A 162 16.74 -5.14 17.38
N LEU A 163 15.41 -5.22 17.53
CA LEU A 163 14.48 -4.39 16.77
C LEU A 163 13.75 -3.39 17.67
N GLN A 164 13.54 -2.17 17.15
CA GLN A 164 12.77 -1.14 17.85
C GLN A 164 11.33 -1.61 18.18
N SER A 165 10.73 -2.45 17.33
CA SER A 165 9.39 -2.99 17.56
C SER A 165 9.29 -3.93 18.77
N GLU A 166 10.40 -4.62 19.11
CA GLU A 166 10.49 -5.58 20.22
C GLU A 166 10.66 -4.88 21.58
N VAL A 167 10.90 -3.57 21.58
CA VAL A 167 11.10 -2.79 22.81
C VAL A 167 9.90 -2.91 23.75
N LYS A 168 8.68 -3.10 23.21
CA LYS A 168 7.47 -3.34 23.99
C LYS A 168 7.48 -4.66 24.76
N GLU A 169 8.26 -5.65 24.33
CA GLU A 169 8.36 -6.95 24.99
C GLU A 169 9.23 -6.87 26.26
N ILE A 170 10.18 -5.93 26.28
CA ILE A 170 11.06 -5.67 27.43
C ILE A 170 10.59 -4.51 28.31
N ASP A 171 9.65 -3.67 27.85
CA ASP A 171 8.97 -2.64 28.68
C ASP A 171 8.06 -3.30 29.73
N LYS A 172 8.69 -3.86 30.76
CA LYS A 172 8.04 -4.46 31.93
C LYS A 172 8.61 -3.82 33.17
N THR A 173 7.75 -3.57 34.15
CA THR A 173 8.14 -2.93 35.43
C THR A 173 9.26 -3.66 36.15
N GLU A 174 9.31 -4.99 36.04
CA GLU A 174 10.34 -5.87 36.61
C GLU A 174 11.73 -5.71 35.99
N ASN A 175 11.80 -5.20 34.75
CA ASN A 175 13.05 -5.00 34.02
C ASN A 175 13.74 -3.66 34.34
N TYR A 176 13.13 -2.84 35.20
CA TYR A 176 13.69 -1.57 35.68
C TYR A 176 14.12 -1.73 37.13
N THR A 177 15.27 -2.37 37.37
CA THR A 177 15.73 -2.69 38.73
C THR A 177 16.51 -1.55 39.35
N ASN A 178 17.84 -1.52 39.20
CA ASN A 178 18.74 -0.67 39.99
C ASN A 178 19.65 0.22 39.15
N SER A 179 19.67 0.07 37.81
CA SER A 179 20.52 0.86 36.93
C SER A 179 20.01 2.30 36.81
N LYS A 180 20.37 3.13 37.80
CA LYS A 180 19.90 4.52 37.90
C LYS A 180 20.91 5.48 37.29
N ILE A 181 20.44 6.30 36.35
CA ILE A 181 21.24 7.32 35.67
C ILE A 181 20.49 8.65 35.72
N SER A 182 21.20 9.73 35.98
CA SER A 182 20.66 11.09 35.89
C SER A 182 21.20 11.82 34.67
N TYR A 183 20.32 12.53 33.97
CA TYR A 183 20.65 13.38 32.84
C TYR A 183 20.28 14.83 33.15
N SER A 184 21.05 15.79 32.64
CA SER A 184 20.53 17.15 32.55
C SER A 184 19.46 17.21 31.45
N LYS A 185 18.53 18.17 31.52
CA LYS A 185 17.57 18.39 30.43
C LYS A 185 18.27 18.71 29.10
N LYS A 186 19.45 19.34 29.16
CA LYS A 186 20.27 19.59 27.96
C LYS A 186 20.83 18.31 27.36
N ASP A 187 21.22 17.35 28.20
CA ASP A 187 21.76 16.08 27.71
C ASP A 187 20.68 15.19 27.13
N LEU A 188 19.45 15.21 27.67
CA LEU A 188 18.30 14.55 27.03
C LEU A 188 18.04 15.10 25.63
N LEU A 189 18.15 16.42 25.43
CA LEU A 189 18.01 17.02 24.11
C LEU A 189 19.14 16.58 23.17
N LYS A 190 20.38 16.49 23.64
CA LYS A 190 21.49 15.95 22.82
C LYS A 190 21.26 14.50 22.42
N LEU A 191 20.77 13.66 23.33
CA LEU A 191 20.45 12.26 23.01
C LEU A 191 19.35 12.17 21.93
N PHE A 192 18.38 13.08 21.96
CA PHE A 192 17.36 13.16 20.91
C PHE A 192 17.93 13.70 19.60
N ASP A 193 18.73 14.77 19.64
CA ASP A 193 19.37 15.37 18.46
C ASP A 193 20.38 14.40 17.78
N ASN A 194 20.90 13.43 18.53
CA ASN A 194 21.79 12.36 18.05
C ASN A 194 21.05 11.09 17.57
N ASP A 195 19.72 11.11 17.49
CA ASP A 195 18.88 9.93 17.17
C ASP A 195 19.05 8.75 18.15
N GLU A 196 19.52 8.99 19.37
CA GLU A 196 19.62 7.98 20.43
C GLU A 196 18.28 7.78 21.16
N ILE A 197 17.44 8.83 21.25
CA ILE A 197 16.04 8.71 21.70
C ILE A 197 15.15 8.65 20.47
N VAL A 198 14.55 7.48 20.21
CA VAL A 198 13.79 7.24 18.98
C VAL A 198 12.28 7.43 19.16
N ALA A 199 11.78 7.17 20.38
CA ALA A 199 10.37 7.38 20.70
C ALA A 199 10.20 7.58 22.21
N ILE A 200 9.15 8.28 22.60
CA ILE A 200 8.76 8.43 24.01
C ILE A 200 7.32 7.99 24.18
N THR A 201 7.08 7.09 25.13
CA THR A 201 5.74 6.66 25.52
C THR A 201 5.38 7.29 26.85
N ARG A 202 4.29 8.05 26.88
CA ARG A 202 3.67 8.59 28.10
C ARG A 202 2.34 7.87 28.32
N LYS A 203 2.20 7.19 29.46
CA LYS A 203 0.98 6.51 29.89
C LYS A 203 0.19 7.38 30.85
#